data_AF-A0A842PG11-F1
#
_entry.id   AF-A0A842PG11-F1
#
_cell.length_a   1.000
_cell.length_b   1.000
_cell.length_c   1.000
_cell.angle_alpha   90.00
_cell.angle_beta   90.00
_cell.angle_gamma   90.00
#
_symmetry.space_group_name_H-M   'P 1'
#
loop_
_entity.id
_entity.type
_entity.pdbx_description
1 polymer ?
#
loop_
_entity_poly.entity_id
_entity_poly.type
_entity_poly.pdbx_seq_one_letter_code
_entity_poly.pdbx_strand_id
1 'polypeptide(L)'
;MTSFLSKKKDNQSYEEKLATVPERTRQSKLYAIKVFEDFVCEKYNNRTVADIVEELQAIKKTQEQEAYDEALYGMLQDWINWNENRGLGNYTIRILFSNLRKYLFHIGIKTYEQDIKEILRFGKKTREERYPLSQDIYRQIVNGFAQSDNRHCF
;
A
#
# COMPACT_ATOMS: atom_id res chain seq x y z
N MET A 1 31.12 -15.20 -2.02
CA MET A 1 30.49 -16.09 -3.03
C MET A 1 28.98 -16.01 -2.87
N THR A 2 28.26 -15.59 -3.90
CA THR A 2 26.79 -15.65 -3.93
C THR A 2 26.38 -17.06 -4.36
N SER A 3 25.50 -17.70 -3.59
CA SER A 3 25.00 -19.06 -3.91
C SER A 3 24.23 -19.04 -5.23
N PHE A 4 24.38 -20.09 -6.05
CA PHE A 4 23.64 -20.25 -7.31
C PHE A 4 22.12 -20.42 -7.10
N LEU A 5 21.70 -20.73 -5.87
CA LEU A 5 20.29 -20.80 -5.47
C LEU A 5 19.73 -19.43 -5.03
N SER A 6 20.60 -18.45 -4.79
CA SER A 6 20.19 -17.12 -4.33
C SER A 6 19.67 -16.28 -5.49
N LYS A 7 18.43 -15.83 -5.40
CA LYS A 7 17.88 -14.80 -6.29
C LYS A 7 18.15 -13.42 -5.71
N LYS A 8 18.47 -12.46 -6.58
CA LYS A 8 18.52 -11.04 -6.21
C LYS A 8 17.12 -10.60 -5.78
N LYS A 9 17.06 -9.78 -4.74
CA LYS A 9 15.83 -9.32 -4.07
C LYS A 9 15.79 -7.80 -4.14
N ASP A 10 15.35 -7.31 -5.28
CA ASP A 10 15.30 -5.90 -5.65
C ASP A 10 13.96 -5.57 -6.36
N ASN A 11 13.81 -4.33 -6.81
CA ASN A 11 12.58 -3.86 -7.46
C ASN A 11 12.28 -4.64 -8.74
N GLN A 12 13.28 -4.82 -9.59
CA GLN A 12 13.14 -5.53 -10.87
C GLN A 12 12.69 -6.98 -10.67
N SER A 13 13.32 -7.71 -9.74
CA SER A 13 12.91 -9.09 -9.42
C SER A 13 11.52 -9.16 -8.77
N TYR A 14 11.05 -8.10 -8.12
CA TYR A 14 9.67 -8.03 -7.64
C TYR A 14 8.69 -7.84 -8.81
N GLU A 15 9.00 -6.96 -9.76
CA GLU A 15 8.19 -6.75 -10.97
C GLU A 15 8.06 -8.03 -11.81
N GLU A 16 9.17 -8.74 -12.01
CA GLU A 16 9.18 -10.06 -12.66
C GLU A 16 8.27 -11.06 -11.94
N LYS A 17 8.29 -11.08 -10.61
CA LYS A 17 7.40 -11.91 -9.80
C LYS A 17 5.93 -11.54 -10.02
N LEU A 18 5.63 -10.26 -10.24
CA LEU A 18 4.27 -9.79 -10.51
C LEU A 18 3.78 -10.10 -11.93
N ALA A 19 4.65 -10.50 -12.86
CA ALA A 19 4.26 -10.82 -14.23
C ALA A 19 3.27 -12.00 -14.33
N THR A 20 3.23 -12.85 -13.31
CA THR A 20 2.31 -14.00 -13.21
C THR A 20 0.94 -13.66 -12.62
N VAL A 21 0.75 -12.43 -12.15
CA VAL A 21 -0.44 -11.98 -11.41
C VAL A 21 -1.37 -11.19 -12.35
N PRO A 22 -2.71 -11.24 -12.17
CA PRO A 22 -3.63 -10.46 -12.99
C PRO A 22 -3.33 -8.95 -13.00
N GLU A 23 -3.60 -8.31 -14.12
CA GLU A 23 -3.20 -6.91 -14.37
C GLU A 23 -3.65 -5.94 -13.29
N ARG A 24 -4.92 -6.01 -12.90
CA ARG A 24 -5.48 -5.14 -11.84
C ARG A 24 -4.76 -5.32 -10.51
N THR A 25 -4.43 -6.55 -10.15
CA THR A 25 -3.71 -6.85 -8.92
C THR A 25 -2.25 -6.40 -9.00
N ARG A 26 -1.61 -6.53 -10.17
CA ARG A 26 -0.29 -5.98 -10.43
C ARG A 26 -0.28 -4.46 -10.24
N GLN A 27 -1.22 -3.75 -10.85
CA GLN A 27 -1.38 -2.29 -10.70
C GLN A 27 -1.54 -1.89 -9.24
N SER A 28 -2.41 -2.55 -8.46
CA SER A 28 -2.59 -2.23 -7.04
C SER A 28 -1.34 -2.45 -6.20
N LYS A 29 -0.51 -3.45 -6.54
CA LYS A 29 0.75 -3.73 -5.84
C LYS A 29 1.83 -2.70 -6.19
N LEU A 30 1.98 -2.37 -7.46
CA LEU A 30 2.92 -1.34 -7.91
C LEU A 30 2.53 0.03 -7.39
N TYR A 31 1.24 0.33 -7.32
CA TYR A 31 0.75 1.59 -6.74
C TYR A 31 1.15 1.73 -5.26
N ALA A 32 1.10 0.65 -4.48
CA ALA A 32 1.55 0.69 -3.09
C ALA A 32 3.06 0.98 -2.96
N ILE A 33 3.88 0.47 -3.89
CA ILE A 33 5.32 0.77 -3.95
C ILE A 33 5.53 2.24 -4.28
N LYS A 34 4.87 2.73 -5.33
CA LYS A 34 4.96 4.14 -5.73
C LYS A 34 4.59 5.09 -4.58
N VAL A 35 3.50 4.82 -3.88
CA VAL A 35 3.08 5.64 -2.72
C VAL A 35 4.12 5.61 -1.60
N PHE A 36 4.84 4.50 -1.42
CA PHE A 36 5.95 4.42 -0.48
C PHE A 36 7.18 5.16 -0.98
N GLU A 37 7.52 5.08 -2.26
CA GLU A 37 8.60 5.86 -2.88
C GLU A 37 8.35 7.38 -2.75
N ASP A 38 7.12 7.82 -3.02
CA ASP A 38 6.71 9.22 -2.85
C ASP A 38 6.89 9.67 -1.39
N PHE A 39 6.47 8.84 -0.42
CA PHE A 39 6.68 9.11 1.01
C PHE A 39 8.17 9.21 1.36
N VAL A 40 8.99 8.26 0.90
CA VAL A 40 10.42 8.25 1.22
C VAL A 40 11.10 9.49 0.66
N CYS A 41 10.77 9.84 -0.59
CA CYS A 41 11.29 11.02 -1.26
C CYS A 41 10.91 12.30 -0.50
N GLU A 42 9.66 12.43 -0.08
CA GLU A 42 9.16 13.63 0.61
C GLU A 42 9.69 13.75 2.05
N LYS A 43 9.71 12.63 2.80
CA LYS A 43 10.06 12.66 4.24
C LYS A 43 11.55 12.63 4.52
N TYR A 44 12.34 12.02 3.65
CA TYR A 44 13.77 11.81 3.90
C TYR A 44 14.64 12.57 2.91
N ASN A 45 14.29 13.81 2.53
CA ASN A 45 15.13 14.68 1.71
C ASN A 45 15.55 14.07 0.35
N ASN A 46 14.58 13.54 -0.41
CA ASN A 46 14.80 12.91 -1.72
C ASN A 46 15.64 11.64 -1.70
N ARG A 47 15.67 10.93 -0.56
CA ARG A 47 16.21 9.57 -0.50
C ARG A 47 15.35 8.61 -1.30
N THR A 48 15.94 7.47 -1.64
CA THR A 48 15.27 6.37 -2.32
C THR A 48 14.94 5.24 -1.33
N VAL A 49 14.07 4.31 -1.76
CA VAL A 49 13.79 3.11 -0.98
C VAL A 49 15.07 2.27 -0.76
N ALA A 50 16.02 2.29 -1.70
CA ALA A 50 17.29 1.61 -1.53
C ALA A 50 18.11 2.20 -0.36
N ASP A 51 18.16 3.54 -0.26
CA ASP A 51 18.82 4.21 0.88
C ASP A 51 18.20 3.79 2.22
N ILE A 52 16.86 3.73 2.29
CA ILE A 52 16.15 3.30 3.50
C ILE A 52 16.47 1.85 3.86
N VAL A 53 16.52 0.96 2.87
CA VAL A 53 16.87 -0.45 3.08
C VAL A 53 18.31 -0.57 3.59
N GLU A 54 19.24 0.20 3.03
CA GLU A 54 20.64 0.23 3.47
C GLU A 54 20.77 0.74 4.90
N GLU A 55 20.08 1.82 5.26
CA GLU A 55 20.03 2.37 6.61
C GLU A 55 19.49 1.36 7.62
N LEU A 56 18.33 0.73 7.33
CA LEU A 56 17.74 -0.29 8.20
C LEU A 56 18.67 -1.51 8.35
N GLN A 57 19.39 -1.90 7.30
CA GLN A 57 20.39 -2.97 7.38
C GLN A 57 21.62 -2.57 8.19
N ALA A 58 22.03 -1.30 8.13
CA ALA A 58 23.13 -0.78 8.94
C ALA A 58 22.76 -0.81 10.42
N ILE A 59 21.59 -0.25 10.80
CA ILE A 59 21.05 -0.29 12.16
C ILE A 59 21.02 -1.71 12.69
N LYS A 60 20.49 -2.65 11.90
CA LYS A 60 20.42 -4.07 12.28
C LYS A 60 21.77 -4.74 12.56
N LYS A 61 22.85 -4.26 11.93
CA LYS A 61 24.20 -4.81 12.11
C LYS A 61 24.95 -4.17 13.27
N THR A 62 24.70 -2.88 13.53
CA THR A 62 25.50 -2.08 14.45
C THR A 62 24.82 -1.82 15.79
N GLN A 63 23.49 -1.88 15.84
CA GLN A 63 22.70 -1.54 17.01
C GLN A 63 21.92 -2.76 17.52
N GLU A 64 21.31 -2.59 18.70
CA GLU A 64 20.43 -3.60 19.29
C GLU A 64 19.14 -3.77 18.47
N GLN A 65 18.53 -4.95 18.60
CA GLN A 65 17.30 -5.30 17.86
C GLN A 65 16.16 -4.30 18.15
N GLU A 66 16.09 -3.75 19.36
CA GLU A 66 15.09 -2.76 19.75
C GLU A 66 15.17 -1.48 18.91
N ALA A 67 16.39 -0.98 18.65
CA ALA A 67 16.59 0.21 17.82
C ALA A 67 16.20 -0.01 16.35
N TYR A 68 16.43 -1.23 15.83
CA TYR A 68 15.95 -1.61 14.50
C TYR A 68 14.41 -1.62 14.45
N ASP A 69 13.76 -2.20 15.45
CA ASP A 69 12.30 -2.29 15.51
C ASP A 69 11.68 -0.89 15.69
N GLU A 70 12.26 -0.04 16.52
CA GLU A 70 11.85 1.37 16.67
C GLU A 70 11.93 2.13 15.34
N ALA A 71 13.07 2.02 14.64
CA ALA A 71 13.27 2.70 13.35
C ALA A 71 12.28 2.18 12.28
N LEU A 72 12.12 0.86 12.17
CA LEU A 72 11.24 0.24 11.17
C LEU A 72 9.77 0.58 11.43
N TYR A 73 9.28 0.31 12.64
CA TYR A 73 7.87 0.51 12.95
C TYR A 73 7.51 2.00 13.12
N GLY A 74 8.45 2.83 13.56
CA GLY A 74 8.32 4.29 13.55
C GLY A 74 8.13 4.83 12.13
N MET A 75 8.99 4.45 11.19
CA MET A 75 8.85 4.81 9.77
C MET A 75 7.52 4.32 9.18
N LEU A 76 7.11 3.08 9.49
CA LEU A 76 5.84 2.55 9.01
C LEU A 76 4.64 3.31 9.59
N GLN A 77 4.70 3.74 10.85
CA GLN A 77 3.68 4.60 11.45
C GLN A 77 3.65 5.97 10.78
N ASP A 78 4.81 6.57 10.51
CA ASP A 78 4.90 7.84 9.79
C ASP A 78 4.35 7.74 8.37
N TRP A 79 4.56 6.63 7.68
CA TRP A 79 3.95 6.35 6.38
C TRP A 79 2.42 6.27 6.48
N ILE A 80 1.88 5.62 7.52
CA ILE A 80 0.43 5.59 7.77
C ILE A 80 -0.09 7.01 7.99
N ASN A 81 0.52 7.75 8.91
CA ASN A 81 0.14 9.12 9.27
C ASN A 81 0.19 10.06 8.05
N TRP A 82 1.22 9.93 7.21
CA TRP A 82 1.38 10.72 6.00
C TRP A 82 0.26 10.46 5.00
N ASN A 83 -0.17 9.21 4.81
CA ASN A 83 -1.30 8.90 3.94
C ASN A 83 -2.64 9.38 4.51
N GLU A 84 -2.83 9.31 5.83
CA GLU A 84 -4.01 9.86 6.51
C GLU A 84 -4.10 11.39 6.32
N ASN A 85 -2.98 12.10 6.47
CA ASN A 85 -2.89 13.56 6.28
C ASN A 85 -3.17 14.00 4.84
N ARG A 86 -2.96 13.10 3.86
CA ARG A 86 -3.32 13.33 2.44
C ARG A 86 -4.79 13.02 2.14
N GLY A 87 -5.58 12.64 3.15
CA GLY A 87 -7.01 12.36 3.03
C GLY A 87 -7.32 10.99 2.46
N LEU A 88 -6.37 10.05 2.41
CA LEU A 88 -6.68 8.68 1.99
C LEU A 88 -7.54 7.98 3.04
N GLY A 89 -8.59 7.32 2.58
CA GLY A 89 -9.45 6.53 3.46
C GLY A 89 -8.70 5.37 4.13
N ASN A 90 -8.98 5.13 5.41
CA ASN A 90 -8.33 4.09 6.23
C ASN A 90 -8.42 2.68 5.63
N TYR A 91 -9.48 2.39 4.87
CA TYR A 91 -9.60 1.13 4.12
C TYR A 91 -8.52 1.02 3.04
N THR A 92 -8.33 2.08 2.25
CA THR A 92 -7.32 2.17 1.21
C THR A 92 -5.92 2.06 1.80
N ILE A 93 -5.64 2.78 2.89
CA ILE A 93 -4.33 2.74 3.57
C ILE A 93 -3.99 1.31 4.01
N ARG A 94 -4.94 0.57 4.57
CA ARG A 94 -4.74 -0.84 4.96
C ARG A 94 -4.47 -1.77 3.77
N ILE A 95 -5.12 -1.53 2.62
CA ILE A 95 -4.83 -2.28 1.38
C ILE A 95 -3.41 -1.98 0.90
N LEU A 96 -3.05 -0.70 0.83
CA LEU A 96 -1.71 -0.27 0.43
C LEU A 96 -0.65 -0.86 1.38
N PHE A 97 -0.87 -0.80 2.70
CA PHE A 97 0.02 -1.39 3.69
C PHE A 97 0.21 -2.90 3.50
N SER A 98 -0.87 -3.64 3.21
CA SER A 98 -0.80 -5.08 2.95
C SER A 98 0.05 -5.40 1.70
N ASN A 99 -0.07 -4.58 0.66
CA ASN A 99 0.75 -4.72 -0.55
C ASN A 99 2.21 -4.30 -0.30
N LEU A 100 2.42 -3.20 0.42
CA LEU A 100 3.72 -2.70 0.82
C LEU A 100 4.48 -3.74 1.65
N ARG A 101 3.84 -4.36 2.65
CA ARG A 101 4.42 -5.43 3.47
C ARG A 101 4.96 -6.58 2.62
N LYS A 102 4.24 -6.99 1.56
CA LYS A 102 4.68 -8.06 0.66
C LYS A 102 5.91 -7.66 -0.14
N TYR A 103 6.01 -6.39 -0.53
CA TYR A 103 7.17 -5.83 -1.20
C TYR A 103 8.37 -5.72 -0.25
N LEU A 104 8.18 -5.16 0.96
CA LEU A 104 9.21 -5.08 2.00
C LEU A 104 9.80 -6.47 2.32
N PHE A 105 8.94 -7.49 2.44
CA PHE A 105 9.38 -8.88 2.64
C PHE A 105 10.22 -9.41 1.47
N HIS A 106 9.87 -9.04 0.24
CA HIS A 106 10.63 -9.44 -0.95
C HIS A 106 12.05 -8.87 -0.91
N ILE A 107 12.20 -7.58 -0.59
CA ILE A 107 13.51 -6.89 -0.52
C ILE A 107 14.30 -7.18 0.77
N GLY A 108 13.74 -7.99 1.69
CA GLY A 108 14.46 -8.51 2.86
C GLY A 108 14.07 -7.91 4.20
N ILE A 109 13.14 -6.96 4.24
CA ILE A 109 12.59 -6.37 5.46
C ILE A 109 11.42 -7.23 5.95
N LYS A 110 11.61 -7.89 7.09
CA LYS A 110 10.57 -8.74 7.70
C LYS A 110 9.83 -7.96 8.78
N THR A 111 8.51 -8.07 8.77
CA THR A 111 7.61 -7.52 9.80
C THR A 111 6.76 -8.64 10.38
N TYR A 112 6.63 -8.73 11.70
CA TYR A 112 5.79 -9.73 12.34
C TYR A 112 4.35 -9.22 12.54
N GLU A 113 3.39 -10.13 12.49
CA GLU A 113 1.98 -9.75 12.59
C GLU A 113 1.61 -9.24 13.99
N GLN A 114 2.27 -9.75 15.03
CA GLN A 114 2.07 -9.32 16.41
C GLN A 114 2.50 -7.86 16.58
N ASP A 115 3.73 -7.52 16.19
CA ASP A 115 4.26 -6.16 16.25
C ASP A 115 3.40 -5.17 15.45
N ILE A 116 2.91 -5.57 14.27
CA ILE A 116 2.01 -4.72 13.47
C ILE A 116 0.72 -4.40 14.25
N LYS A 117 0.19 -5.35 15.02
CA LYS A 117 -1.06 -5.15 15.80
C LYS A 117 -0.83 -4.30 17.04
N GLU A 118 0.31 -4.49 17.70
CA GLU A 118 0.63 -3.80 18.97
C GLU A 118 1.20 -2.39 18.75
N ILE A 119 2.04 -2.21 17.72
CA ILE A 119 2.80 -0.98 17.51
C ILE A 119 2.08 -0.04 16.53
N LEU A 120 1.57 -0.57 15.41
CA LEU A 120 0.99 0.27 14.36
C LEU A 120 -0.47 0.61 14.62
N ARG A 121 -0.78 1.91 14.55
CA ARG A 121 -2.12 2.46 14.71
C ARG A 121 -2.65 2.89 13.35
N PHE A 122 -3.74 2.26 12.95
CA PHE A 122 -4.51 2.63 11.76
C PHE A 122 -5.79 3.34 12.18
N GLY A 123 -6.18 4.39 11.46
CA GLY A 123 -7.45 5.04 11.67
C GLY A 123 -8.68 4.11 11.60
N LYS A 124 -9.79 4.58 12.17
CA LYS A 124 -11.06 3.83 12.23
C LYS A 124 -11.58 3.56 10.82
N LYS A 125 -12.09 2.35 10.61
CA LYS A 125 -12.76 2.01 9.35
C LYS A 125 -14.12 2.71 9.30
N THR A 126 -14.22 3.78 8.52
CA THR A 126 -15.51 4.33 8.13
C THR A 126 -16.16 3.33 7.18
N ARG A 127 -17.26 2.70 7.62
CA ARG A 127 -18.04 1.79 6.76
C ARG A 127 -19.25 2.57 6.31
N GLU A 128 -19.30 2.92 5.03
CA GLU A 128 -20.54 3.33 4.41
C GLU A 128 -21.43 2.09 4.24
N GLU A 129 -22.67 2.19 4.70
CA GLU A 129 -23.66 1.16 4.44
C GLU A 129 -24.04 1.20 2.96
N ARG A 130 -24.00 0.03 2.31
CA ARG A 130 -24.49 -0.08 0.94
C ARG A 130 -25.98 0.17 0.97
N TYR A 131 -26.42 1.27 0.39
CA TYR A 131 -27.83 1.57 0.26
C TYR A 131 -28.46 0.65 -0.80
N PRO A 132 -29.37 -0.27 -0.42
CA PRO A 132 -30.05 -1.11 -1.40
C PRO A 132 -31.01 -0.25 -2.23
N LEU A 133 -31.00 -0.44 -3.54
CA LEU A 133 -31.95 0.23 -4.42
C LEU A 133 -33.36 -0.32 -4.13
N SER A 134 -34.28 0.56 -3.76
CA SER A 134 -35.71 0.22 -3.69
C SER A 134 -36.28 0.05 -5.10
N GLN A 135 -37.40 -0.67 -5.22
CA GLN A 135 -38.09 -0.82 -6.51
C GLN A 135 -38.49 0.52 -7.13
N ASP A 136 -38.86 1.50 -6.30
CA ASP A 136 -39.24 2.83 -6.76
C ASP A 136 -38.05 3.60 -7.34
N ILE A 137 -36.89 3.54 -6.68
CA ILE A 137 -35.65 4.13 -7.19
C ILE A 137 -35.23 3.44 -8.48
N TYR A 138 -35.38 2.11 -8.56
CA TYR A 138 -35.10 1.36 -9.77
C TYR A 138 -35.97 1.81 -10.94
N ARG A 139 -37.29 1.95 -10.72
CA ARG A 139 -38.23 2.47 -11.73
C ARG A 139 -37.87 3.90 -12.17
N GLN A 140 -37.49 4.77 -11.22
CA GLN A 140 -37.05 6.13 -11.54
C GLN A 140 -35.80 6.14 -12.42
N ILE A 141 -34.80 5.31 -12.11
CA ILE A 141 -33.57 5.20 -12.90
C ILE A 141 -33.92 4.73 -14.33
N VAL A 142 -34.69 3.65 -14.47
CA VAL A 142 -35.05 3.09 -15.79
C VAL A 142 -35.85 4.09 -16.63
N ASN A 143 -36.85 4.74 -16.03
CA ASN A 143 -37.65 5.75 -16.71
C ASN A 143 -36.81 6.98 -17.11
N GLY A 144 -35.84 7.37 -16.29
CA GLY A 144 -34.90 8.45 -16.58
C GLY A 144 -34.08 8.17 -17.84
N PHE A 145 -33.54 6.95 -17.97
CA PHE A 145 -32.81 6.53 -19.17
C PHE A 145 -33.69 6.52 -20.43
N ALA A 146 -34.92 6.01 -20.33
CA ALA A 146 -35.85 5.99 -21.46
C ALA A 146 -36.24 7.40 -21.94
N GLN A 147 -36.27 8.39 -21.04
CA GLN A 147 -36.59 9.78 -21.36
C GLN A 147 -35.38 10.59 -21.86
N SER A 148 -34.14 10.17 -21.58
CA SER A 148 -32.94 10.82 -22.11
C SER A 148 -32.64 10.39 -23.55
N ASP A 149 -32.92 9.14 -23.92
CA ASP A 149 -32.74 8.67 -25.31
C ASP A 149 -33.67 9.38 -26.30
N ASN A 150 -34.88 9.77 -25.86
CA ASN A 150 -35.82 10.54 -26.69
C ASN A 150 -35.48 12.04 -26.82
N ARG A 151 -34.49 12.56 -26.07
CA ARG A 151 -34.09 13.98 -26.11
C ARG A 151 -32.94 14.28 -27.07
N HIS A 152 -32.34 13.26 -27.69
CA HIS A 152 -31.28 13.41 -28.70
C HIS A 152 -31.79 13.26 -30.15
N CYS A 153 -33.10 13.19 -30.34
CA CYS A 153 -33.74 13.08 -31.66
C CYS A 153 -34.53 14.34 -32.03
N PHE A 154 -33.92 15.54 -31.95
CA PHE A 154 -34.40 16.76 -32.62
C PHE A 154 -33.22 17.69 -32.94
#